data_AF-A0A3D4Q7F2-F1
#
_entry.id   AF-A0A3D4Q7F2-F1
#
_cell.length_a   1.000
_cell.length_b   1.000
_cell.length_c   1.000
_cell.angle_alpha   90.00
_cell.angle_beta   90.00
_cell.angle_gamma   90.00
#
_symmetry.space_group_name_H-M   'P 1'
#
loop_
_entity.id
_entity.type
_entity.pdbx_description
1 polymer ?
#
loop_
_entity_poly.entity_id
_entity_poly.type
_entity_poly.pdbx_seq_one_letter_code
_entity_poly.pdbx_strand_id
1 'polypeptide(L)'
;MLRLNPAQLDEKLEFIQHYLAAENAADGSTMDANANVTQKNIATLEAELMKDFFVQVNREQVRRKIAELFGESMAAEYIRQIEQHEIYVHDETSLKPYCASLTMYPFLLDGLTKLGGESRAPQHLESFCGTFVNFVFAVSSQFAGAIATVEFLTYFDY
;
A
#
# COMPACT_ATOMS: atom_id res chain seq x y z
N MET A 1 5.64 -24.74 -5.83
CA MET A 1 5.86 -23.65 -4.84
C MET A 1 7.31 -23.21 -4.95
N LEU A 2 7.56 -21.91 -5.17
CA LEU A 2 8.92 -21.34 -5.10
C LEU A 2 9.42 -21.44 -3.65
N ARG A 3 10.69 -21.82 -3.46
CA ARG A 3 11.31 -21.96 -2.13
C ARG A 3 12.40 -20.91 -1.98
N LEU A 4 12.42 -20.24 -0.83
CA LEU A 4 13.56 -19.42 -0.44
C LEU A 4 14.80 -20.32 -0.27
N ASN A 5 15.96 -19.79 -0.64
CA ASN A 5 17.21 -20.46 -0.29
C ASN A 5 17.51 -20.28 1.22
N PRO A 6 18.44 -21.05 1.80
CA PRO A 6 18.74 -20.98 3.24
C PRO A 6 19.10 -19.57 3.72
N ALA A 7 19.94 -18.83 2.98
CA ALA A 7 20.34 -17.48 3.36
C ALA A 7 19.16 -16.51 3.37
N GLN A 8 18.28 -16.56 2.36
CA GLN A 8 17.06 -15.75 2.30
C GLN A 8 16.10 -16.07 3.45
N LEU A 9 16.03 -17.34 3.87
CA LEU A 9 15.21 -17.72 5.02
C LEU A 9 15.80 -17.17 6.32
N ASP A 10 17.11 -17.30 6.50
CA ASP A 10 17.82 -16.77 7.66
C ASP A 10 17.67 -15.25 7.76
N GLU A 11 17.80 -14.51 6.66
CA GLU A 11 17.54 -13.07 6.60
C GLU A 11 16.12 -12.70 7.06
N LYS A 12 15.11 -13.50 6.68
CA LYS A 12 13.72 -13.27 7.13
C LYS A 12 13.53 -13.56 8.62
N LEU A 13 14.17 -14.60 9.13
CA LEU A 13 14.14 -14.91 10.55
C LEU A 13 14.87 -13.85 11.37
N GLU A 14 16.02 -13.37 10.90
CA GLU A 14 16.76 -12.27 11.49
C GLU A 14 15.95 -10.97 11.47
N PHE A 15 15.29 -10.65 10.35
CA PHE A 15 14.40 -9.48 10.28
C PHE A 15 13.33 -9.53 11.37
N ILE A 16 12.71 -10.69 11.61
CA ILE A 16 11.73 -10.87 12.69
C ILE A 16 12.36 -10.57 14.05
N GLN A 17 13.56 -11.07 14.34
CA GLN A 17 14.25 -10.78 15.62
C GLN A 17 14.57 -9.29 15.78
N HIS A 18 15.04 -8.63 14.73
CA HIS A 18 15.31 -7.19 14.74
C HIS A 18 14.03 -6.39 14.98
N TYR A 19 12.94 -6.72 14.26
CA TYR A 19 11.66 -6.06 14.42
C TYR A 19 11.12 -6.23 15.86
N LEU A 20 11.24 -7.42 16.46
CA LEU A 20 10.86 -7.66 17.85
C LEU A 20 11.68 -6.85 18.85
N ALA A 21 12.95 -6.56 18.55
CA ALA A 21 13.84 -5.74 19.39
C ALA A 21 13.66 -4.22 19.20
N ALA A 22 13.15 -3.77 18.06
CA ALA A 22 12.95 -2.34 17.74
C ALA A 22 11.97 -1.65 18.72
N GLU A 23 12.16 -0.36 19.00
CA GLU A 23 11.27 0.37 19.92
C GLU A 23 9.87 0.55 19.34
N ASN A 24 9.79 0.86 18.04
CA ASN A 24 8.53 1.02 17.33
C ASN A 24 8.58 0.35 15.93
N ALA A 25 7.44 0.32 15.24
CA ALA A 25 7.33 -0.34 13.94
C ALA A 25 8.09 0.39 12.81
N ALA A 26 8.20 1.72 12.86
CA ALA A 26 8.98 2.50 11.91
C ALA A 26 10.49 2.23 12.07
N ASP A 27 10.99 2.14 13.31
CA ASP A 27 12.39 1.77 13.59
C ASP A 27 12.72 0.33 13.14
N GLY A 28 11.71 -0.55 13.19
CA GLY A 28 11.80 -1.92 12.70
C GLY A 28 11.64 -2.04 11.18
N SER A 29 11.19 -0.99 10.49
CA SER A 29 11.01 -1.00 9.04
C SER A 29 12.30 -0.56 8.34
N THR A 30 12.98 -1.52 7.71
CA THR A 30 14.22 -1.25 6.97
C THR A 30 14.00 -0.58 5.62
N MET A 31 12.79 -0.71 5.05
CA MET A 31 12.45 -0.24 3.70
C MET A 31 11.49 0.95 3.68
N ASP A 32 10.85 1.27 4.81
CA ASP A 32 9.81 2.30 4.90
C ASP A 32 9.83 2.98 6.28
N ALA A 33 10.91 3.71 6.54
CA ALA A 33 11.09 4.46 7.79
C ALA A 33 10.06 5.61 7.96
N ASN A 34 9.32 5.96 6.91
CA ASN A 34 8.26 6.98 6.93
C ASN A 34 6.87 6.38 7.21
N ALA A 35 6.79 5.09 7.58
CA ALA A 35 5.55 4.47 7.99
C ALA A 35 4.96 5.26 9.18
N ASN A 36 3.73 5.75 9.03
CA ASN A 36 2.96 6.38 10.12
C ASN A 36 2.52 5.37 11.21
N VAL A 37 3.10 4.17 11.20
CA VAL A 37 2.80 3.07 12.08
C VAL A 37 3.82 3.07 13.21
N THR A 38 3.39 3.49 14.39
CA THR A 38 4.24 3.50 15.59
C THR A 38 4.03 2.25 16.45
N GLN A 39 2.84 1.65 16.40
CA GLN A 39 2.53 0.46 17.18
C GLN A 39 3.02 -0.81 16.52
N LYS A 40 3.84 -1.56 17.25
CA LYS A 40 4.33 -2.86 16.83
C LYS A 40 3.35 -3.98 17.20
N ASN A 41 2.95 -4.76 16.21
CA ASN A 41 2.17 -5.99 16.40
C ASN A 41 2.43 -6.99 15.25
N ILE A 42 1.84 -8.18 15.33
CA ILE A 42 2.05 -9.24 14.32
C ILE A 42 1.61 -8.84 12.91
N ALA A 43 0.52 -8.06 12.76
CA ALA A 43 0.03 -7.62 11.46
C ALA A 43 1.01 -6.64 10.80
N THR A 44 1.60 -5.74 11.58
CA THR A 44 2.62 -4.81 11.09
C THR A 44 3.90 -5.55 10.71
N LEU A 45 4.35 -6.52 11.51
CA LEU A 45 5.51 -7.36 11.17
C LEU A 45 5.32 -8.07 9.81
N GLU A 46 4.16 -8.71 9.63
CA GLU A 46 3.84 -9.44 8.41
C GLU A 46 3.81 -8.53 7.18
N ALA A 47 3.29 -7.31 7.33
CA ALA A 47 3.27 -6.30 6.27
C ALA A 47 4.68 -5.80 5.88
N GLU A 48 5.61 -5.71 6.83
CA GLU A 48 6.98 -5.27 6.58
C GLU A 48 7.88 -6.37 6.00
N LEU A 49 7.66 -7.64 6.40
CA LEU A 49 8.57 -8.76 6.14
C LEU A 49 8.94 -8.97 4.67
N MET A 50 8.03 -8.62 3.74
CA MET A 50 8.19 -8.86 2.30
C MET A 50 8.42 -7.60 1.47
N LYS A 51 8.58 -6.42 2.09
CA LYS A 51 8.71 -5.15 1.37
C LYS A 51 9.92 -5.10 0.42
N ASP A 52 11.04 -5.68 0.82
CA ASP A 52 12.25 -5.83 0.00
C ASP A 52 12.00 -6.61 -1.30
N PHE A 53 11.13 -7.64 -1.26
CA PHE A 53 10.71 -8.37 -2.46
C PHE A 53 9.79 -7.52 -3.33
N PHE A 54 8.87 -6.77 -2.74
CA PHE A 54 8.00 -5.87 -3.50
C PHE A 54 8.79 -4.76 -4.20
N VAL A 55 9.81 -4.19 -3.56
CA VAL A 55 10.72 -3.21 -4.18
C VAL A 55 11.39 -3.80 -5.42
N GLN A 56 11.95 -5.01 -5.32
CA GLN A 56 12.59 -5.68 -6.45
C GLN A 56 11.61 -5.93 -7.60
N VAL A 57 10.40 -6.41 -7.30
CA VAL A 57 9.35 -6.68 -8.29
C VAL A 57 8.89 -5.38 -8.96
N ASN A 58 8.65 -4.32 -8.20
CA ASN A 58 8.25 -3.01 -8.73
C ASN A 58 9.31 -2.42 -9.65
N ARG A 59 10.56 -2.36 -9.19
CA ARG A 59 11.66 -1.81 -9.98
C ARG A 59 11.83 -2.57 -11.29
N GLU A 60 11.73 -3.90 -11.27
CA GLU A 60 11.85 -4.71 -12.49
C GLU A 60 10.67 -4.49 -13.45
N GLN A 61 9.44 -4.34 -12.95
CA GLN A 61 8.28 -4.02 -13.79
C GLN A 61 8.46 -2.68 -14.51
N VAL A 62 8.85 -1.64 -13.78
CA VAL A 62 9.10 -0.30 -14.35
C VAL A 62 10.27 -0.34 -15.32
N ARG A 63 11.39 -0.98 -14.95
CA ARG A 63 12.57 -1.14 -15.80
C ARG A 63 12.21 -1.79 -17.14
N ARG A 64 11.43 -2.88 -17.13
CA ARG A 64 10.97 -3.55 -18.35
C ARG A 64 10.10 -2.65 -19.20
N LYS A 65 9.20 -1.88 -18.59
CA LYS A 65 8.34 -0.95 -19.33
C LYS A 65 9.14 0.19 -19.95
N ILE A 66 10.16 0.70 -19.25
CA ILE A 66 11.10 1.68 -19.80
C ILE A 66 11.89 1.08 -20.96
N ALA A 67 12.37 -0.17 -20.85
CA ALA A 67 13.08 -0.84 -21.93
C ALA A 67 12.20 -0.99 -23.19
N GLU A 68 10.93 -1.35 -23.01
CA GLU A 68 9.95 -1.46 -24.10
C GLU A 68 9.71 -0.12 -24.80
N LEU A 69 9.57 0.98 -24.05
CA LEU A 69 9.22 2.29 -24.58
C LEU A 69 10.42 3.12 -25.05
N PHE A 70 11.57 2.96 -24.41
CA PHE A 70 12.72 3.86 -24.52
C PHE A 70 14.08 3.15 -24.70
N GLY A 71 14.09 1.80 -24.75
CA GLY A 71 15.28 1.00 -24.96
C GLY A 71 16.07 0.65 -23.69
N GLU A 72 16.93 -0.36 -23.79
CA GLU A 72 17.66 -0.92 -22.64
C GLU A 72 18.63 0.07 -21.97
N SER A 73 19.19 1.04 -22.71
CA SER A 73 20.07 2.05 -22.11
C SER A 73 19.34 2.93 -21.10
N MET A 74 18.10 3.33 -21.41
CA MET A 74 17.28 4.14 -20.50
C MET A 74 16.80 3.32 -19.30
N ALA A 75 16.50 2.04 -19.54
CA ALA A 75 16.12 1.11 -18.49
C ALA A 75 17.25 0.85 -17.48
N ALA A 76 18.49 0.70 -17.96
CA ALA A 76 19.67 0.59 -17.10
C ALA A 76 19.93 1.89 -16.33
N GLU A 77 19.76 3.04 -16.98
CA GLU A 77 19.92 4.34 -16.35
C GLU A 77 18.93 4.55 -15.19
N TYR A 78 17.66 4.15 -15.37
CA TYR A 78 16.65 4.19 -14.29
C TYR A 78 17.12 3.46 -13.02
N ILE A 79 17.66 2.25 -13.16
CA ILE A 79 18.17 1.48 -12.01
C ILE A 79 19.40 2.16 -11.40
N ARG A 80 20.35 2.60 -12.24
CA ARG A 80 21.55 3.33 -11.79
C ARG A 80 21.16 4.58 -10.98
N GLN A 81 20.19 5.36 -11.45
CA GLN A 81 19.75 6.58 -10.77
C GLN A 81 19.13 6.29 -9.40
N ILE A 82 18.40 5.19 -9.24
CA ILE A 82 17.88 4.77 -7.94
C ILE A 82 19.03 4.36 -7.01
N GLU A 83 19.94 3.51 -7.48
CA GLU A 83 21.07 3.01 -6.67
C GLU A 83 22.06 4.11 -6.27
N GLN A 84 22.24 5.11 -7.14
CA GLN A 84 23.06 6.30 -6.87
C GLN A 84 22.27 7.42 -6.15
N HIS A 85 21.02 7.16 -5.77
CA HIS A 85 20.16 8.09 -5.04
C HIS A 85 19.95 9.44 -5.75
N GLU A 86 19.97 9.44 -7.09
CA GLU A 86 19.63 10.61 -7.91
C GLU A 86 18.11 10.81 -8.01
N ILE A 87 17.35 9.71 -7.93
CA ILE A 87 15.89 9.72 -7.89
C ILE A 87 15.40 8.89 -6.71
N TYR A 88 14.25 9.28 -6.17
CA TYR A 88 13.55 8.57 -5.11
C TYR A 88 12.18 8.11 -5.61
N VAL A 89 11.93 6.81 -5.57
CA VAL A 89 10.65 6.22 -6.00
C VAL A 89 9.76 6.11 -4.77
N HIS A 90 8.75 6.97 -4.69
CA HIS A 90 7.78 6.94 -3.60
C HIS A 90 6.97 5.64 -3.60
N ASP A 91 6.70 5.12 -2.40
CA ASP A 91 5.82 3.97 -2.15
C ASP A 91 6.21 2.69 -2.92
N GLU A 92 7.49 2.52 -3.28
CA GLU A 92 7.97 1.38 -4.08
C GLU A 92 7.88 0.02 -3.35
N THR A 93 7.54 0.02 -2.07
CA THR A 93 7.21 -1.18 -1.29
C THR A 93 5.79 -1.68 -1.54
N SER A 94 4.98 -0.96 -2.33
CA SER A 94 3.60 -1.26 -2.67
C SER A 94 3.39 -1.39 -4.18
N LEU A 95 2.62 -2.39 -4.61
CA LEU A 95 2.20 -2.53 -6.03
C LEU A 95 0.97 -1.67 -6.37
N LYS A 96 0.43 -0.94 -5.40
CA LYS A 96 -0.84 -0.22 -5.50
C LYS A 96 -0.63 1.18 -6.10
N PRO A 97 -1.65 1.76 -6.75
CA PRO A 97 -1.64 3.18 -7.06
C PRO A 97 -1.49 4.03 -5.80
N TYR A 98 -1.02 5.28 -5.97
CA TYR A 98 -0.75 6.18 -4.85
C TYR A 98 -2.03 6.62 -4.13
N CYS A 99 -2.71 7.66 -4.62
CA CYS A 99 -3.85 8.26 -3.91
C CYS A 99 -5.02 8.52 -4.85
N ALA A 100 -6.20 8.74 -4.26
CA ALA A 100 -7.39 9.12 -5.00
C ALA A 100 -8.31 10.03 -4.17
N SER A 101 -9.04 10.90 -4.86
CA SER A 101 -10.25 11.53 -4.31
C SER A 101 -11.45 10.84 -4.91
N LEU A 102 -12.35 10.36 -4.05
CA LEU A 102 -13.48 9.54 -4.45
C LEU A 102 -14.74 10.38 -4.47
N THR A 103 -15.52 10.22 -5.55
CA THR A 103 -16.95 10.50 -5.44
C THR A 103 -17.59 9.41 -4.59
N MET A 104 -18.40 9.81 -3.61
CA MET A 104 -19.16 8.88 -2.77
C MET A 104 -20.54 8.56 -3.35
N TYR A 105 -20.87 9.09 -4.53
CA TYR A 105 -22.17 8.87 -5.16
C TYR A 105 -22.47 7.37 -5.43
N PRO A 106 -21.55 6.54 -5.94
CA PRO A 106 -21.80 5.10 -6.06
C PRO A 106 -22.04 4.42 -4.70
N PHE A 107 -21.33 4.87 -3.66
CA PHE A 107 -21.52 4.37 -2.30
C PHE A 107 -22.92 4.70 -1.76
N LEU A 108 -23.46 5.87 -2.08
CA LEU A 108 -24.84 6.24 -1.72
C LEU A 108 -25.89 5.36 -2.41
N LEU A 109 -25.69 5.07 -3.69
CA LEU A 109 -26.68 4.34 -4.49
C LEU A 109 -26.63 2.83 -4.29
N ASP A 110 -25.44 2.27 -4.10
CA ASP A 110 -25.22 0.83 -4.11
C ASP A 110 -24.62 0.28 -2.80
N GLY A 111 -24.27 1.14 -1.84
CA GLY A 111 -23.50 0.76 -0.66
C GLY A 111 -22.12 0.25 -1.06
N LEU A 112 -21.74 -0.93 -0.55
CA LEU A 112 -20.48 -1.60 -0.85
C LEU A 112 -20.63 -2.76 -1.84
N THR A 113 -21.83 -3.00 -2.35
CA THR A 113 -22.11 -4.17 -3.21
C THR A 113 -21.27 -4.20 -4.48
N LYS A 114 -20.89 -3.03 -5.01
CA LYS A 114 -19.99 -2.88 -6.17
C LYS A 114 -18.51 -3.05 -5.82
N LEU A 115 -18.16 -3.01 -4.54
CA LEU A 115 -16.82 -3.18 -4.00
C LEU A 115 -16.62 -4.55 -3.36
N GLY A 116 -17.56 -5.49 -3.57
CA GLY A 116 -17.50 -6.84 -3.01
C GLY A 116 -17.93 -6.95 -1.54
N GLY A 117 -18.48 -5.88 -0.96
CA GLY A 117 -19.10 -5.92 0.37
C GLY A 117 -20.58 -6.26 0.33
N GLU A 118 -21.16 -6.56 1.48
CA GLU A 118 -22.59 -6.96 1.60
C GLU A 118 -23.52 -5.78 1.95
N SER A 119 -22.96 -4.67 2.44
CA SER A 119 -23.74 -3.51 2.84
C SER A 119 -24.41 -2.86 1.62
N ARG A 120 -25.75 -2.73 1.66
CA ARG A 120 -26.54 -2.01 0.64
C ARG A 120 -26.49 -0.50 0.88
N ALA A 121 -27.11 0.25 -0.02
CA ALA A 121 -27.30 1.69 0.09
C ALA A 121 -27.79 2.09 1.51
N PRO A 122 -27.14 3.07 2.16
CA PRO A 122 -27.57 3.55 3.47
C PRO A 122 -28.94 4.24 3.36
N GLN A 123 -29.78 4.08 4.39
CA GLN A 123 -31.12 4.69 4.45
C GLN A 123 -31.29 5.71 5.58
N HIS A 124 -30.35 5.71 6.51
CA HIS A 124 -30.32 6.58 7.69
C HIS A 124 -28.88 7.05 7.93
N LEU A 125 -28.72 8.21 8.60
CA LEU A 125 -27.42 8.77 8.91
C LEU A 125 -26.50 7.79 9.67
N GLU A 126 -27.05 7.00 10.58
CA GLU A 126 -26.30 5.94 11.28
C GLU A 126 -25.74 4.89 10.32
N SER A 127 -26.58 4.38 9.40
CA SER A 127 -26.14 3.42 8.39
C SER A 127 -25.17 4.03 7.39
N PHE A 128 -25.30 5.32 7.07
CA PHE A 128 -24.37 6.05 6.21
C PHE A 128 -22.99 6.13 6.87
N CYS A 129 -22.91 6.64 8.11
CA CYS A 129 -21.65 6.75 8.85
C CYS A 129 -21.01 5.38 9.10
N GLY A 130 -21.79 4.37 9.49
CA GLY A 130 -21.29 3.01 9.72
C GLY A 130 -20.75 2.37 8.44
N THR A 131 -21.47 2.48 7.33
CA THR A 131 -21.02 1.90 6.05
C THR A 131 -19.88 2.71 5.45
N PHE A 132 -19.82 4.02 5.69
CA PHE A 132 -18.72 4.89 5.26
C PHE A 132 -17.37 4.45 5.84
N VAL A 133 -17.33 4.04 7.12
CA VAL A 133 -16.11 3.51 7.73
C VAL A 133 -15.63 2.28 6.95
N ASN A 134 -16.54 1.36 6.64
CA ASN A 134 -16.21 0.17 5.85
C ASN A 134 -15.80 0.52 4.41
N PHE A 135 -16.43 1.52 3.79
CA PHE A 135 -16.04 2.05 2.48
C PHE A 135 -14.59 2.54 2.49
N VAL A 136 -14.23 3.39 3.46
CA VAL A 136 -12.88 3.94 3.58
C VAL A 136 -11.85 2.83 3.81
N PHE A 137 -12.14 1.84 4.67
CA PHE A 137 -11.26 0.68 4.86
C PHE A 137 -11.09 -0.18 3.61
N ALA A 138 -12.19 -0.46 2.91
CA ALA A 138 -12.15 -1.26 1.70
C ALA A 138 -11.30 -0.57 0.61
N VAL A 139 -11.51 0.73 0.40
CA VAL A 139 -10.78 1.45 -0.65
C VAL A 139 -9.34 1.73 -0.23
N SER A 140 -9.06 2.11 1.02
CA SER A 140 -7.68 2.37 1.47
C SER A 140 -6.79 1.12 1.36
N SER A 141 -7.36 -0.08 1.49
CA SER A 141 -6.62 -1.32 1.27
C SER A 141 -6.10 -1.49 -0.17
N GLN A 142 -6.63 -0.73 -1.14
CA GLN A 142 -6.28 -0.81 -2.56
C GLN A 142 -5.31 0.29 -3.03
N PHE A 143 -4.93 1.22 -2.15
CA PHE A 143 -4.05 2.34 -2.44
C PHE A 143 -2.87 2.38 -1.46
N ALA A 144 -1.77 3.03 -1.84
CA ALA A 144 -0.61 3.23 -0.96
C ALA A 144 -0.74 4.51 -0.11
N GLY A 145 -1.39 5.53 -0.67
CA GLY A 145 -1.54 6.86 -0.10
C GLY A 145 -2.97 7.20 0.31
N ALA A 146 -3.24 8.50 0.42
CA ALA A 146 -4.48 9.01 0.99
C ALA A 146 -5.72 8.75 0.11
N ILE A 147 -6.86 8.54 0.77
CA ILE A 147 -8.18 8.46 0.15
C ILE A 147 -9.00 9.66 0.63
N ALA A 148 -9.26 10.61 -0.27
CA ALA A 148 -9.99 11.82 0.05
C ALA A 148 -11.49 11.65 -0.24
N THR A 149 -12.31 11.86 0.79
CA THR A 149 -13.77 11.78 0.76
C THR A 149 -14.39 13.16 0.96
N VAL A 150 -14.12 14.05 0.01
CA VAL A 150 -14.49 15.49 0.10
C VAL A 150 -15.99 15.73 0.21
N GLU A 151 -16.80 14.78 -0.26
CA GLU A 151 -18.26 14.85 -0.31
C GLU A 151 -18.94 14.30 0.96
N PHE A 152 -18.18 13.90 1.99
CA PHE A 152 -18.74 13.22 3.16
C PHE A 152 -19.86 14.02 3.85
N LEU A 153 -19.59 15.30 4.14
CA LEU A 153 -20.57 16.17 4.81
C LEU A 153 -21.71 16.62 3.88
N THR A 154 -21.44 16.73 2.58
CA THR A 154 -22.43 17.20 1.60
C THR A 154 -23.52 16.18 1.31
N TYR A 155 -23.38 14.94 1.80
CA TYR A 155 -24.38 13.88 1.61
C TYR A 155 -25.17 13.55 2.88
N PHE A 156 -25.08 14.39 3.92
CA PHE A 156 -25.89 14.20 5.12
C PHE A 156 -27.36 14.58 4.92
N ASP A 157 -27.67 15.33 3.85
CA ASP A 157 -29.03 15.75 3.47
C ASP A 157 -29.70 14.83 2.43
N TYR A 158 -28.98 13.80 1.96
CA TYR A 158 -29.49 12.74 1.08
C TYR A 158 -30.35 11.74 1.88
#